data_AF-A0A961IUB6-F1
#
_entry.id   AF-A0A961IUB6-F1
#
_cell.length_a   1.000
_cell.length_b   1.000
_cell.length_c   1.000
_cell.angle_alpha   90.00
_cell.angle_beta   90.00
_cell.angle_gamma   90.00
#
_symmetry.space_group_name_H-M   'P 1'
#
loop_
_entity.id
_entity.type
_entity.pdbx_description
1 polymer ?
#
loop_
_entity_poly.entity_id
_entity_poly.type
_entity_poly.pdbx_seq_one_letter_code
_entity_poly.pdbx_strand_id
1 'polypeptide(L)'
;PALALVNPNRQDETGDLGYLCAAGVVFLLLVEIGRLLREQGRNGPDLMALLDLVALATVADVAPLVGANRALVVQGLKVMARRARPGLV
;
A
#
# COMPACT_ATOMS: atom_id res chain seq x y z
N PRO A 1 -18.82 5.29 -17.59
CA PRO A 1 -17.74 6.16 -17.03
C PRO A 1 -17.54 5.81 -15.55
N ALA A 2 -16.32 5.92 -15.01
CA ALA A 2 -16.05 5.68 -13.58
C ALA A 2 -16.45 6.90 -12.74
N LEU A 3 -17.03 6.68 -11.55
CA LEU A 3 -17.39 7.77 -10.62
C LEU A 3 -16.17 8.38 -9.93
N ALA A 4 -15.15 7.58 -9.65
CA ALA A 4 -13.86 8.01 -9.10
C ALA A 4 -12.74 7.09 -9.62
N LEU A 5 -11.54 7.66 -9.82
CA LEU A 5 -10.35 6.95 -10.27
C LEU A 5 -9.13 7.46 -9.52
N VAL A 6 -8.40 6.55 -8.88
CA VAL A 6 -7.09 6.81 -8.29
C VAL A 6 -6.06 6.03 -9.09
N ASN A 7 -5.25 6.73 -9.87
CA ASN A 7 -4.21 6.11 -10.69
C ASN A 7 -3.05 7.10 -10.89
N PRO A 8 -1.86 6.85 -10.30
CA PRO A 8 -0.70 7.73 -10.46
C PRO A 8 -0.11 7.70 -11.89
N ASN A 9 -0.52 6.75 -12.73
CA ASN A 9 -0.09 6.62 -14.13
C ASN A 9 -1.04 7.31 -15.11
N ARG A 10 -1.86 8.25 -14.64
CA ARG A 10 -2.69 9.07 -15.53
C ARG A 10 -1.82 10.02 -16.34
N GLN A 11 -2.23 10.28 -17.58
CA GLN A 11 -1.49 11.16 -18.51
C GLN A 11 -1.46 12.63 -18.05
N ASP A 12 -2.39 13.02 -17.18
CA ASP A 12 -2.52 14.37 -16.63
C ASP A 12 -1.84 14.55 -15.25
N GLU A 13 -1.05 13.57 -14.80
CA GLU A 13 -0.28 13.62 -13.56
C GLU A 13 1.22 13.88 -13.82
N THR A 14 1.98 14.29 -12.79
CA THR A 14 3.44 14.54 -12.91
C THR A 14 4.25 13.26 -13.10
N GLY A 15 3.70 12.11 -12.72
CA GLY A 15 4.39 10.82 -12.75
C GLY A 15 5.26 10.54 -11.52
N ASP A 16 5.34 11.46 -10.55
CA ASP A 16 6.20 11.32 -9.36
C ASP A 16 5.91 10.06 -8.54
N LEU A 17 4.65 9.59 -8.56
CA LEU A 17 4.20 8.39 -7.87
C LEU A 17 3.89 7.22 -8.82
N GLY A 18 4.26 7.34 -10.10
CA GLY A 18 4.02 6.30 -11.11
C GLY A 18 4.74 4.97 -10.81
N TYR A 19 5.72 4.99 -9.90
CA TYR A 19 6.43 3.81 -9.44
C TYR A 19 5.63 2.97 -8.42
N LEU A 20 4.51 3.45 -7.88
CA LEU A 20 3.70 2.70 -6.92
C LEU A 20 2.99 1.53 -7.60
N CYS A 21 3.11 0.33 -7.02
CA CYS A 21 2.26 -0.79 -7.43
C CYS A 21 0.81 -0.59 -6.98
N ALA A 22 -0.13 -1.35 -7.55
CA ALA A 22 -1.55 -1.24 -7.22
C ALA A 22 -1.84 -1.45 -5.72
N ALA A 23 -1.18 -2.43 -5.09
CA ALA A 23 -1.34 -2.65 -3.64
C ALA A 23 -0.82 -1.48 -2.81
N GLY A 24 0.24 -0.80 -3.26
CA GLY A 24 0.74 0.42 -2.63
C GLY A 24 -0.27 1.56 -2.72
N VAL A 25 -0.90 1.75 -3.89
CA VAL A 25 -1.98 2.74 -4.06
C VAL A 25 -3.17 2.43 -3.15
N VAL A 26 -3.61 1.16 -3.09
CA VAL A 26 -4.70 0.74 -2.19
C VAL A 26 -4.32 0.93 -0.72
N PHE A 27 -3.08 0.64 -0.34
CA PHE A 27 -2.60 0.85 1.02
C PHE A 27 -2.69 2.33 1.42
N LEU A 28 -2.26 3.25 0.56
CA LEU A 28 -2.36 4.70 0.82
C LEU A 28 -3.81 5.16 0.92
N LEU A 29 -4.70 4.62 0.08
CA LEU A 29 -6.14 4.89 0.20
C LEU A 29 -6.69 4.42 1.57
N LEU A 30 -6.29 3.23 2.03
CA LEU A 30 -6.69 2.73 3.35
C LEU A 30 -6.13 3.57 4.50
N VAL A 31 -4.91 4.11 4.36
CA VAL A 31 -4.33 5.05 5.34
C VAL A 31 -5.20 6.29 5.48
N GLU A 32 -5.66 6.86 4.36
CA GLU A 32 -6.52 8.04 4.37
C GLU A 32 -7.91 7.71 4.92
N ILE A 33 -8.51 6.58 4.54
CA ILE A 33 -9.77 6.11 5.15
C ILE A 33 -9.60 5.95 6.66
N GLY A 34 -8.49 5.38 7.12
CA GLY A 34 -8.19 5.24 8.55
C GLY A 34 -8.07 6.60 9.25
N ARG A 35 -7.52 7.61 8.58
CA ARG A 35 -7.48 9.00 9.08
C ARG A 35 -8.88 9.57 9.26
N LEU A 36 -9.73 9.45 8.23
CA LEU A 36 -11.12 9.90 8.26
C LEU A 36 -11.96 9.19 9.33
N LEU A 37 -11.77 7.88 9.51
CA LEU A 37 -12.44 7.12 10.57
C LEU A 37 -12.05 7.64 11.96
N ARG A 38 -10.77 7.93 12.20
CA ARG A 38 -10.30 8.48 13.48
C ARG A 38 -10.93 9.84 13.79
N GLU A 39 -11.10 10.69 12.78
CA GLU A 39 -11.80 11.98 12.94
C GLU A 39 -13.27 11.81 13.36
N GLN A 40 -13.88 10.68 12.99
CA GLN A 40 -15.24 10.30 13.41
C GLN A 40 -15.27 9.52 14.74
N GLY A 41 -14.15 9.42 15.46
CA GLY A 41 -14.05 8.63 16.69
C GLY A 41 -14.13 7.12 16.48
N ARG A 42 -13.88 6.64 15.25
CA ARG A 42 -13.90 5.22 14.88
C ARG A 42 -12.49 4.71 14.64
N ASN A 43 -12.24 3.46 15.02
CA ASN A 43 -10.97 2.79 14.72
C ASN A 43 -11.06 1.98 13.43
N GLY A 44 -9.99 2.02 12.63
CA GLY A 44 -9.79 1.15 11.48
C GLY A 44 -8.98 -0.10 11.83
N PRO A 45 -8.79 -1.04 10.88
CA PRO A 45 -7.91 -2.18 11.06
C PRO A 45 -6.45 -1.76 11.27
N ASP A 46 -5.64 -2.64 11.88
CA ASP A 46 -4.19 -2.44 11.94
C ASP A 46 -3.56 -2.62 10.55
N LEU A 47 -3.37 -1.51 9.85
CA LEU A 47 -2.76 -1.50 8.53
C LEU A 47 -1.29 -1.93 8.56
N MET A 48 -0.58 -1.76 9.69
CA MET A 48 0.82 -2.16 9.78
C MET A 48 0.97 -3.69 9.73
N ALA A 49 0.00 -4.43 10.26
CA ALA A 49 -0.09 -5.88 10.11
C ALA A 49 -0.38 -6.33 8.67
N LEU A 50 -0.77 -5.41 7.77
CA LEU A 50 -1.03 -5.68 6.35
C LEU A 50 0.15 -5.40 5.41
N LEU A 51 1.26 -4.87 5.93
CA LEU A 51 2.40 -4.47 5.09
C LEU A 51 3.11 -5.62 4.40
N ASP A 52 3.01 -6.84 4.90
CA ASP A 52 3.54 -8.02 4.22
C ASP A 52 2.83 -8.29 2.88
N LEU A 53 1.53 -8.06 2.78
CA LEU A 53 0.80 -8.11 1.49
C LEU A 53 1.25 -7.02 0.53
N VAL A 54 1.46 -5.80 1.05
CA VAL A 54 1.95 -4.68 0.24
C VAL A 54 3.34 -5.01 -0.29
N ALA A 55 4.24 -5.46 0.58
CA ALA A 55 5.59 -5.84 0.18
C ALA A 55 5.61 -6.98 -0.84
N LEU A 56 4.81 -8.03 -0.63
CA LEU A 56 4.66 -9.12 -1.58
C LEU A 56 4.25 -8.60 -2.96
N ALA A 57 3.19 -7.79 -3.01
CA ALA A 57 2.68 -7.26 -4.27
C ALA A 57 3.67 -6.32 -4.96
N THR A 58 4.33 -5.42 -4.22
CA THR A 58 5.37 -4.53 -4.79
C THR A 58 6.53 -5.31 -5.39
N VAL A 59 6.99 -6.37 -4.71
CA VAL A 59 8.08 -7.22 -5.21
C VAL A 59 7.63 -8.06 -6.39
N ALA A 60 6.42 -8.64 -6.34
CA ALA A 60 5.85 -9.45 -7.41
C ALA A 60 5.59 -8.65 -8.70
N ASP A 61 5.24 -7.37 -8.57
CA ASP A 61 5.01 -6.44 -9.68
C ASP A 61 6.33 -5.89 -10.27
N VAL A 62 7.49 -6.31 -9.74
CA VAL A 62 8.82 -5.82 -10.14
C VAL A 62 8.90 -4.29 -10.09
N ALA A 63 8.14 -3.68 -9.16
CA ALA A 63 8.05 -2.24 -9.05
C ALA A 63 9.37 -1.65 -8.53
N PRO A 64 9.80 -0.46 -9.01
CA PRO A 64 11.03 0.16 -8.54
C PRO A 64 11.04 0.34 -7.02
N LEU A 65 12.09 -0.18 -6.36
CA LEU A 65 12.26 -0.08 -4.90
C LEU A 65 12.93 1.24 -4.52
N VAL A 66 12.25 2.33 -4.85
CA VAL A 66 12.62 3.72 -4.52
C VAL A 66 11.53 4.36 -3.66
N GLY A 67 11.86 5.47 -2.99
CA GLY A 67 10.90 6.26 -2.24
C GLY A 67 9.99 5.43 -1.31
N ALA A 68 8.68 5.59 -1.50
CA ALA A 68 7.66 4.91 -0.68
C ALA A 68 7.70 3.38 -0.83
N ASN A 69 7.93 2.84 -2.02
CA ASN A 69 8.00 1.39 -2.24
C ASN A 69 9.12 0.77 -1.40
N ARG A 70 10.29 1.42 -1.36
CA ARG A 70 11.41 0.93 -0.53
C ARG A 70 11.04 0.89 0.94
N ALA A 71 10.39 1.94 1.45
CA ALA A 71 9.99 2.01 2.85
C ALA A 71 8.93 0.93 3.20
N LEU A 72 7.91 0.78 2.35
CA LEU A 72 6.84 -0.20 2.51
C LEU A 72 7.38 -1.63 2.45
N VAL A 73 8.24 -1.93 1.48
CA VAL A 73 8.82 -3.28 1.31
C VAL A 73 9.73 -3.63 2.50
N VAL A 74 10.61 -2.72 2.93
CA VAL A 74 11.50 -2.97 4.08
C VAL A 74 10.69 -3.31 5.33
N GLN A 75 9.61 -2.57 5.61
CA GLN A 75 8.78 -2.84 6.77
C GLN A 75 7.91 -4.09 6.58
N GLY A 76 7.35 -4.29 5.40
CA GLY A 76 6.53 -5.46 5.10
C GLY A 76 7.30 -6.77 5.15
N LEU A 77 8.58 -6.78 4.76
CA LEU A 77 9.45 -7.95 4.93
C LEU A 77 9.68 -8.29 6.41
N LYS A 78 9.77 -7.30 7.31
CA LYS A 78 9.84 -7.55 8.76
C LYS A 78 8.54 -8.13 9.31
N VAL A 79 7.39 -7.71 8.77
CA VAL A 79 6.08 -8.28 9.12
C VAL A 79 5.97 -9.71 8.60
N MET A 80 6.36 -9.94 7.34
CA MET A 80 6.32 -11.24 6.67
C MET A 80 7.22 -12.26 7.37
N ALA A 81 8.39 -11.84 7.88
CA ALA A 81 9.31 -12.69 8.63
C ALA A 81 8.70 -13.31 9.89
N ARG A 82 7.58 -12.76 10.40
CA ARG A 82 6.84 -13.31 11.53
C ARG A 82 6.06 -14.57 11.18
N ARG A 83 5.88 -14.88 9.89
CA ARG A 83 5.17 -16.09 9.39
C ARG A 83 3.76 -16.26 9.98
N ALA A 84 3.09 -15.13 10.29
CA ALA A 84 1.78 -15.13 10.94
C ALA A 84 0.60 -15.28 9.98
N ARG A 85 0.83 -15.16 8.66
CA ARG A 85 -0.21 -15.32 7.63
C ARG A 85 -0.21 -16.73 7.06
N PRO A 86 -1.28 -17.53 7.25
CA PRO A 86 -1.36 -18.90 6.73
C PRO A 86 -1.18 -19.03 5.21
N GLY A 87 -1.46 -17.98 4.44
CA GLY A 87 -1.26 -17.96 2.98
C GLY A 87 0.16 -17.61 2.52
N LEU A 88 1.07 -17.21 3.43
CA LEU A 88 2.45 -16.80 3.12
C LEU A 88 3.50 -17.59 3.92
N VAL A 89 3.08 -18.68 4.59
CA VAL A 89 3.97 -19.58 5.37
C VAL A 89 4.79 -20.45 4.45
#